data_AF-A0A541BRN0-F1
#
_entry.id   AF-A0A541BRN0-F1
#
_cell.length_a   1.000
_cell.length_b   1.000
_cell.length_c   1.000
_cell.angle_alpha   90.00
_cell.angle_beta   90.00
_cell.angle_gamma   90.00
#
_symmetry.space_group_name_H-M   'P 1'
#
loop_
_entity.id
_entity.type
_entity.pdbx_description
1 polymer ?
#
loop_
_entity_poly.entity_id
_entity_poly.type
_entity_poly.pdbx_seq_one_letter_code
_entity_poly.pdbx_strand_id
1 'polypeptide(L)' 'MSIKSVRGLARGAVTATQRRLLLAAVAEEGMSTAEYAIGTIAAAAFGAVLYTVVTGDSIVTALTNIIDKALNTAV' A
#
# COMPACT_ATOMS: atom_id res chain seq x y z
N MET A 1 -3.52 13.44 -54.20
CA MET A 1 -3.99 12.45 -53.21
C MET A 1 -3.62 12.96 -51.81
N SER A 2 -4.60 13.11 -50.92
CA SER A 2 -4.70 14.24 -49.97
C SER A 2 -4.07 14.00 -48.58
N ILE A 3 -3.11 14.86 -48.19
CA ILE A 3 -2.50 14.97 -46.84
C ILE A 3 -3.54 15.08 -45.70
N LYS A 4 -4.77 15.52 -46.01
CA LYS A 4 -5.87 15.62 -45.03
C LYS A 4 -6.27 14.25 -44.43
N SER A 5 -6.07 13.15 -45.17
CA SER A 5 -6.41 11.79 -44.72
C SER A 5 -5.49 11.28 -43.60
N VAL A 6 -4.18 11.56 -43.70
CA VAL A 6 -3.17 11.14 -42.71
C VAL A 6 -3.39 11.81 -41.35
N ARG A 7 -3.77 13.09 -41.34
CA ARG A 7 -4.12 13.83 -40.11
C ARG A 7 -5.41 13.34 -39.45
N GLY A 8 -6.31 12.69 -40.18
CA GLY A 8 -7.50 12.04 -39.64
C GLY A 8 -7.16 10.73 -38.95
N LEU A 9 -6.31 9.92 -39.59
CA LEU A 9 -5.80 8.65 -39.06
C LEU A 9 -4.98 8.83 -37.78
N ALA A 10 -4.08 9.83 -37.75
CA ALA A 10 -3.28 10.13 -36.56
C ALA A 10 -4.15 10.55 -35.36
N ARG A 11 -5.18 11.37 -35.59
CA ARG A 11 -6.14 11.77 -34.54
C ARG A 11 -6.98 10.58 -34.05
N GLY A 12 -7.42 9.70 -34.96
CA GLY A 12 -8.15 8.48 -34.59
C GLY A 12 -7.30 7.48 -33.81
N ALA A 13 -6.01 7.37 -34.13
CA ALA A 13 -5.08 6.50 -33.40
C ALA A 13 -4.83 7.00 -31.97
N VAL A 14 -4.66 8.30 -31.79
CA VAL A 14 -4.46 8.91 -30.46
C VAL A 14 -5.71 8.73 -29.59
N THR A 15 -6.91 8.98 -30.12
CA THR A 15 -8.16 8.83 -29.36
C THR A 15 -8.48 7.36 -29.05
N ALA A 16 -8.14 6.43 -29.95
CA ALA A 16 -8.29 4.99 -29.69
C ALA A 16 -7.38 4.51 -28.55
N THR A 17 -6.13 4.96 -28.52
CA THR A 17 -5.19 4.65 -27.43
C THR A 17 -5.63 5.28 -26.12
N GLN A 18 -6.02 6.55 -26.12
CA GLN A 18 -6.57 7.21 -24.93
C GLN A 18 -7.79 6.47 -24.37
N ARG A 19 -8.73 6.05 -25.24
CA ARG A 19 -9.92 5.30 -24.80
C ARG A 19 -9.56 3.95 -24.19
N ARG A 20 -8.58 3.23 -24.74
CA ARG A 20 -8.09 1.97 -24.17
C ARG A 20 -7.44 2.16 -22.81
N LEU A 21 -6.65 3.21 -22.63
CA LEU A 21 -6.05 3.54 -21.34
C LEU A 21 -7.10 3.92 -20.30
N LEU A 22 -8.11 4.71 -20.68
CA LEU A 22 -9.22 5.04 -19.79
C LEU A 22 -10.03 3.80 -19.39
N LEU A 23 -10.32 2.89 -20.34
CA LEU A 23 -11.01 1.64 -20.04
C LEU A 23 -10.17 0.71 -19.16
N ALA A 24 -8.86 0.65 -19.38
CA ALA A 24 -7.95 -0.13 -18.53
C ALA A 24 -7.84 0.46 -17.12
N ALA A 25 -7.90 1.78 -16.97
CA ALA A 25 -7.90 2.45 -15.67
C ALA A 25 -9.23 2.26 -14.89
N VAL A 26 -10.33 1.97 -15.60
CA VAL A 26 -11.65 1.66 -15.03
C VAL A 26 -11.89 0.14 -14.98
N ALA A 27 -10.92 -0.67 -15.39
CA ALA A 27 -11.07 -2.12 -15.40
C ALA A 27 -10.97 -2.68 -13.97
N GLU A 28 -12.10 -3.16 -13.46
CA GLU A 28 -12.23 -3.80 -12.15
C GLU A 28 -11.55 -5.18 -12.06
N GLU A 29 -11.27 -5.83 -13.21
CA GLU A 29 -10.68 -7.19 -13.28
C GLU A 29 -9.32 -7.30 -12.57
N GLY A 30 -8.54 -6.21 -12.50
CA GLY A 30 -7.27 -6.16 -11.78
C GLY A 30 -7.38 -5.66 -10.32
N MET A 31 -8.53 -5.11 -9.94
CA MET A 31 -8.73 -4.44 -8.65
C MET A 31 -8.62 -5.44 -7.49
N SER A 32 -9.26 -6.60 -7.59
CA SER A 32 -9.22 -7.61 -6.53
C SER A 32 -7.82 -8.24 -6.31
N THR A 33 -6.95 -8.26 -7.32
CA THR A 33 -5.56 -8.73 -7.14
C THR A 33 -4.68 -7.67 -6.48
N ALA A 34 -4.85 -6.40 -6.89
CA ALA A 34 -4.14 -5.27 -6.31
C ALA A 34 -4.55 -5.05 -4.84
N GLU A 35 -5.84 -5.16 -4.52
CA GLU A 35 -6.37 -5.08 -3.16
C GLU A 35 -5.74 -6.10 -2.22
N TYR A 36 -5.66 -7.37 -2.66
CA TYR A 36 -5.04 -8.42 -1.86
C TYR A 36 -3.54 -8.18 -1.64
N ALA A 37 -2.83 -7.74 -2.68
CA ALA A 37 -1.41 -7.42 -2.58
C ALA A 37 -1.18 -6.26 -1.60
N ILE A 38 -1.95 -5.17 -1.72
CA ILE A 38 -1.87 -4.02 -0.82
C ILE A 38 -2.25 -4.43 0.61
N GLY A 39 -3.29 -5.24 0.79
CA GLY A 39 -3.68 -5.77 2.11
C GLY A 39 -2.57 -6.57 2.78
N THR A 40 -1.86 -7.40 2.02
CA THR A 40 -0.71 -8.17 2.51
C THR A 40 0.46 -7.25 2.90
N ILE A 41 0.78 -6.26 2.08
CA ILE A 41 1.82 -5.26 2.37
C ILE A 41 1.47 -4.46 3.63
N ALA A 42 0.23 -4.01 3.75
CA ALA A 42 -0.24 -3.26 4.91
C ALA A 42 -0.14 -4.10 6.19
N ALA A 43 -0.56 -5.37 6.16
CA ALA A 43 -0.44 -6.28 7.29
C ALA A 43 1.02 -6.52 7.69
N ALA A 44 1.92 -6.75 6.73
CA ALA A 44 3.34 -6.95 6.98
C ALA A 44 4.01 -5.70 7.58
N ALA A 45 3.70 -4.51 7.05
CA ALA A 45 4.20 -3.24 7.56
C ALA A 45 3.72 -2.98 9.01
N PHE A 46 2.44 -3.24 9.28
CA PHE A 46 1.91 -3.13 10.63
C PHE A 46 2.57 -4.12 11.60
N GLY A 47 2.79 -5.36 11.18
CA GLY A 47 3.52 -6.36 11.96
C GLY A 47 4.95 -5.93 12.28
N ALA A 48 5.66 -5.34 11.31
CA ALA A 48 7.00 -4.79 11.54
C ALA A 48 6.99 -3.67 12.59
N VAL A 49 6.03 -2.73 12.51
CA VAL A 49 5.86 -1.68 13.52
C VAL A 49 5.59 -2.30 14.90
N LEU A 50 4.65 -3.23 15.02
CA LEU A 50 4.35 -3.88 16.30
C LEU A 50 5.57 -4.61 16.87
N TYR A 51 6.33 -5.32 16.04
CA TYR A 51 7.56 -5.98 16.45
C TYR A 51 8.55 -4.97 17.04
N THR A 52 8.77 -3.83 16.36
CA THR A 52 9.67 -2.78 16.88
C THR A 52 9.18 -2.16 18.19
N VAL A 53 7.87 -2.02 18.38
CA VAL A 53 7.30 -1.51 19.64
C VAL A 53 7.53 -2.50 20.79
N VAL A 54 7.24 -3.78 20.55
CA VAL A 54 7.36 -4.83 21.57
C VAL A 54 8.83 -5.12 21.92
N THR A 55 9.72 -5.07 20.92
CA THR A 55 11.15 -5.32 21.12
C THR A 55 11.96 -4.07 21.47
N GLY A 56 11.33 -2.89 21.42
CA GLY A 56 11.97 -1.64 21.81
C GLY A 56 12.23 -1.58 23.32
N ASP A 57 13.32 -0.91 23.71
CA ASP A 57 13.77 -0.78 25.09
C ASP A 57 12.68 -0.27 26.06
N SER A 58 11.70 0.49 25.53
CA SER A 58 10.60 1.07 26.31
C SER A 58 9.69 0.05 26.98
N ILE A 59 9.37 -1.08 26.32
CA ILE A 59 8.44 -2.07 26.88
C ILE A 59 9.14 -2.92 27.94
N VAL A 60 10.36 -3.38 27.66
CA VAL A 60 11.16 -4.15 28.60
C VAL A 60 11.44 -3.32 29.86
N THR A 61 11.86 -2.07 29.69
CA THR A 61 12.11 -1.14 30.81
C THR A 61 10.84 -0.87 31.61
N ALA A 62 9.70 -0.65 30.95
CA ALA A 62 8.42 -0.44 31.63
C ALA A 62 8.00 -1.66 32.45
N LEU A 63 8.14 -2.87 31.90
CA LEU A 63 7.80 -4.11 32.60
C LEU A 63 8.75 -4.36 33.79
N THR A 64 10.06 -4.15 33.61
CA THR A 64 11.05 -4.22 34.69
C THR A 64 10.71 -3.24 35.81
N ASN A 65 10.39 -1.98 35.49
CA ASN A 65 10.02 -0.98 36.49
C ASN A 65 8.73 -1.34 37.25
N ILE A 66 7.75 -1.97 36.59
CA ILE A 66 6.53 -2.45 37.26
C ILE A 66 6.87 -3.57 38.24
N ILE A 67 7.72 -4.53 37.84
CA ILE A 67 8.17 -5.63 38.70
C ILE A 67 8.98 -5.10 39.88
N ASP A 68 9.94 -4.21 39.63
CA ASP A 68 10.76 -3.60 40.68
C ASP A 68 9.90 -2.83 41.69
N LYS A 69 8.90 -2.08 41.22
CA LYS A 69 7.97 -1.38 42.11
C LYS A 69 7.14 -2.35 42.95
N ALA A 70 6.69 -3.46 42.38
CA ALA A 70 5.93 -4.49 43.10
C ALA A 70 6.79 -5.16 44.18
N LEU A 71 8.05 -5.49 43.87
CA LEU A 71 9.00 -6.09 44.81
C LEU A 71 9.41 -5.13 45.93
N ASN A 72 9.60 -3.85 45.63
CA ASN A 72 9.95 -2.84 46.64
C ASN A 72 8.76 -2.36 47.49
N THR A 73 7.51 -2.67 47.11
CA THR A 73 6.32 -2.35 47.91
C THR A 73 5.97 -3.46 48.91
N ALA A 74 6.48 -4.69 48.69
CA ALA A 74 6.15 -5.88 49.48
C ALA A 74 7.06 -6.10 50.72
N VAL A 75 7.84 -5.09 51.11
CA VAL A 75 8.68 -5.04 52.33
C VAL A 75 8.31 -3.79 53.11
#